data_AF-A0A837HKW0-F1
#
_entry.id   AF-A0A837HKW0-F1
#
_cell.length_a   1.000
_cell.length_b   1.000
_cell.length_c   1.000
_cell.angle_alpha   90.00
_cell.angle_beta   90.00
_cell.angle_gamma   90.00
#
_symmetry.space_group_name_H-M   'P 1'
#
loop_
_entity.id
_entity.type
_entity.pdbx_description
1 polymer ?
#
loop_
_entity_poly.entity_id
_entity_poly.type
_entity_poly.pdbx_seq_one_letter_code
_entity_poly.pdbx_strand_id
1 'polypeptide(L)' 'MAKFETFEDIVAWQKSRILVTDIYQVFRSSKDYSFRDQIQRAAVSIMIRNLQSFYI' A
#
# COMPACT_ATOMS: atom_id res chain seq x y z
N MET A 1 6.51 14.67 22.49
CA MET A 1 6.07 14.36 21.11
C MET A 1 6.67 13.03 20.74
N ALA A 2 5.84 12.03 20.42
CA ALA A 2 6.35 10.76 19.92
C ALA A 2 6.93 11.03 18.53
N LYS A 3 8.25 10.96 18.40
CA LYS A 3 8.94 11.00 17.12
C LYS A 3 8.71 9.63 16.50
N PHE A 4 8.11 9.59 15.31
CA PHE A 4 8.06 8.34 14.55
C PHE A 4 9.51 7.96 14.24
N GLU A 5 9.97 6.80 14.75
CA GLU A 5 11.35 6.35 14.57
C GLU A 5 11.49 5.54 13.29
N THR A 6 10.41 4.88 12.89
CA THR A 6 10.33 4.04 11.69
C THR A 6 9.02 4.28 10.93
N PHE A 7 8.98 3.95 9.64
CA PHE A 7 7.74 4.07 8.86
C PHE A 7 6.69 3.04 9.30
N GLU A 8 7.13 1.94 9.92
CA GLU A 8 6.28 0.93 10.51
C GLU A 8 5.41 1.48 11.65
N ASP A 9 5.80 2.58 12.31
CA ASP A 9 4.99 3.23 13.36
C ASP A 9 3.77 3.97 12.78
N ILE A 10 3.76 4.21 11.47
CA ILE A 10 2.69 4.96 10.81
C ILE A 10 1.49 4.04 10.58
N VAL A 11 0.42 4.22 11.37
CA VAL A 11 -0.83 3.46 11.25
C VAL A 11 -1.41 3.48 9.83
N ALA A 12 -1.32 4.62 9.13
CA ALA A 12 -1.78 4.73 7.74
C ALA A 12 -0.96 3.84 6.78
N TRP A 13 0.35 3.72 7.00
CA TRP A 13 1.21 2.83 6.23
C TRP A 13 0.90 1.36 6.52
N GLN A 14 0.73 1.00 7.80
CA GLN A 14 0.33 -0.36 8.21
C GLN A 14 -0.99 -0.78 7.55
N LYS A 15 -2.01 0.09 7.58
CA LYS A 15 -3.31 -0.16 6.93
C LYS A 15 -3.18 -0.28 5.41
N SER A 16 -2.34 0.55 4.79
CA SER A 16 -2.08 0.48 3.35
C SER A 16 -1.42 -0.84 2.94
N ARG A 17 -0.49 -1.37 3.76
CA ARG A 17 0.15 -2.68 3.52
C ARG A 17 -0.87 -3.82 3.52
N ILE A 18 -1.82 -3.82 4.46
CA ILE A 18 -2.90 -4.82 4.51
C ILE A 18 -3.77 -4.71 3.26
N LEU A 19 -4.20 -3.50 2.89
CA LEU A 19 -5.00 -3.25 1.69
C LEU A 19 -4.32 -3.76 0.41
N VAL A 20 -3.02 -3.49 0.25
CA VAL A 20 -2.25 -4.00 -0.90
C VAL A 20 -2.27 -5.52 -0.92
N THR A 21 -2.04 -6.16 0.23
CA THR A 21 -2.03 -7.63 0.32
C THR A 21 -3.39 -8.23 -0.06
N ASP A 22 -4.47 -7.64 0.45
CA ASP A 22 -5.84 -8.07 0.15
C ASP A 22 -6.16 -7.91 -1.34
N ILE A 23 -5.77 -6.81 -1.97
CA ILE A 23 -5.94 -6.59 -3.41
C ILE A 23 -5.18 -7.64 -4.21
N TYR A 24 -3.92 -7.94 -3.86
CA TYR A 24 -3.17 -8.98 -4.55
C TYR A 24 -3.83 -10.36 -4.40
N GLN A 25 -4.39 -10.66 -3.23
CA GLN A 25 -5.07 -11.91 -2.97
C GLN A 25 -6.41 -12.03 -3.73
N VAL A 26 -7.24 -10.99 -3.74
CA VAL A 26 -8.52 -10.94 -4.46
C VAL A 26 -8.31 -11.13 -5.96
N PHE A 27 -7.28 -10.51 -6.53
CA PHE A 27 -7.01 -10.57 -7.97
C PHE A 27 -6.09 -11.73 -8.39
N ARG A 28 -5.69 -12.61 -7.47
CA ARG A 28 -4.70 -13.68 -7.73
C ARG A 28 -5.08 -14.60 -8.89
N SER A 29 -6.36 -14.93 -9.03
CA SER A 29 -6.89 -15.78 -10.11
C SER A 29 -7.53 -14.99 -11.26
N SER A 30 -7.52 -13.65 -11.20
CA SER A 30 -8.07 -12.83 -12.26
C SER A 30 -7.19 -12.89 -13.51
N LYS A 31 -7.82 -13.19 -14.64
CA LYS A 31 -7.20 -13.18 -15.98
C LYS A 31 -7.36 -11.83 -16.69
N ASP A 32 -8.10 -10.88 -16.10
CA ASP A 32 -8.12 -9.50 -16.58
C ASP A 32 -6.85 -8.79 -16.10
N TYR A 33 -5.78 -9.01 -16.86
CA TYR A 33 -4.44 -8.55 -16.52
C TYR A 33 -4.33 -7.02 -16.53
N SER A 34 -5.05 -6.34 -17.43
CA SER A 34 -5.01 -4.87 -17.51
C SER A 34 -5.68 -4.24 -16.28
N PHE A 35 -6.88 -4.71 -15.93
CA PHE A 35 -7.60 -4.19 -14.75
C PHE A 35 -6.87 -4.54 -13.45
N ARG A 36 -6.42 -5.80 -13.31
CA ARG A 36 -5.62 -6.24 -12.16
C ARG A 36 -4.40 -5.37 -11.95
N ASP A 37 -3.61 -5.14 -13.00
CA ASP A 37 -2.38 -4.36 -12.91
C ASP A 37 -2.65 -2.91 -12.52
N GLN A 38 -3.71 -2.30 -13.06
CA GLN A 38 -4.08 -0.93 -12.71
C GLN A 38 -4.47 -0.80 -11.23
N ILE A 39 -5.28 -1.73 -10.72
CA ILE A 39 -5.72 -1.73 -9.32
C ILE A 39 -4.55 -2.01 -8.37
N GLN A 40 -3.70 -2.99 -8.68
CA GLN A 40 -2.51 -3.30 -7.88
C GLN A 40 -1.55 -2.10 -7.82
N ARG A 41 -1.29 -1.42 -8.96
CA ARG A 41 -0.46 -0.21 -8.98
C ARG A 41 -1.07 0.95 -8.18
N ALA A 42 -2.38 1.16 -8.28
CA ALA A 42 -3.08 2.18 -7.50
C ALA A 42 -2.95 1.91 -5.98
N ALA A 43 -3.11 0.65 -5.55
CA ALA A 43 -2.96 0.25 -4.16
C ALA A 43 -1.54 0.53 -3.62
N VAL A 44 -0.51 0.18 -4.39
CA VAL A 44 0.89 0.42 -4.02
C VAL A 44 1.21 1.92 -3.95
N SER A 45 0.62 2.74 -4.82
CA SER A 45 0.81 4.21 -4.79
C SER A 45 0.35 4.84 -3.47
N ILE A 46 -0.75 4.35 -2.87
CA ILE A 46 -1.24 4.83 -1.56
C ILE A 46 -0.22 4.52 -0.46
N MET A 47 0.36 3.31 -0.47
CA MET A 47 1.37 2.91 0.51
C MET A 47 2.65 3.75 0.38
N ILE A 48 3.14 3.96 -0.84
CA ILE A 48 4.36 4.75 -1.11
C ILE A 48 4.17 6.22 -0.76
N ARG A 49 2.98 6.79 -0.95
CA ARG A 49 2.68 8.19 -0.56
C ARG A 49 2.91 8.42 0.93
N ASN A 50 2.44 7.50 1.78
CA ASN A 50 2.63 7.60 3.23
C ASN A 50 4.10 7.46 3.63
N LEU A 51 4.85 6.60 2.91
CA LEU A 51 6.29 6.44 3.11
C LEU A 51 7.06 7.71 2.70
N GLN A 52 6.75 8.30 1.54
CA GLN A 52 7.39 9.53 1.08
C GLN A 52 7.17 10.68 2.07
N SER A 53 5.98 10.79 2.67
CA SER A 53 5.68 11.80 3.69
C SER A 53 6.47 11.64 4.99
N PHE A 54 7.07 10.48 5.25
CA PHE A 54 7.90 10.25 6.44
C PHE A 54 9.32 10.81 6.27
N TYR A 55 9.81 10.90 5.03
CA TYR A 55 11.17 11.34 4.71
C TYR A 55 11.30 12.84 4.41
N ILE A 56 10.20 13.61 4.46
CA ILE A 56 10.14 15.06 4.20
C ILE A 56 9.63 15.74 5.47
#